data_AF-A0M4L2-F1
#
_entry.id   AF-A0M4L2-F1
#
_cell.length_a   1.000
_cell.length_b   1.000
_cell.length_c   1.000
_cell.angle_alpha   90.00
_cell.angle_beta   90.00
_cell.angle_gamma   90.00
#
_symmetry.space_group_name_H-M   'P 1'
#
loop_
_entity.id
_entity.type
_entity.pdbx_description
1 polymer ?
#
loop_
_entity_poly.entity_id
_entity_poly.type
_entity_poly.pdbx_seq_one_letter_code
_entity_poly.pdbx_strand_id
1 'polypeptide(L)'
;MNIMKRYFCFLGLAFCLFTVSCNNSNAIPIADNTFVLNEKVYKVIDNEITELANLNNDSISKSEVLNPNLKSYGETSLGYVKYGASAELKAVYRGDQLFFKLRLDGINDLRSSYSGGGFSINLTDEYDFQLHTIPVDKNEMIAVVDENGDPTYFEYNGKAQMSSEVYKAIKDFSVSSYLRKGY
;
A
#
# COMPACT_ATOMS: atom_id res chain seq x y z
N MET A 1 28.72 74.71 39.66
CA MET A 1 29.05 73.55 40.49
C MET A 1 28.21 72.37 40.00
N ASN A 2 28.89 71.34 39.45
CA ASN A 2 28.43 70.01 38.99
C ASN A 2 27.42 69.97 37.81
N ILE A 3 27.78 69.65 36.56
CA ILE A 3 28.38 68.41 35.98
C ILE A 3 27.41 67.21 36.03
N MET A 4 26.74 67.00 34.89
CA MET A 4 26.79 65.78 34.08
C MET A 4 26.34 64.44 34.71
N LYS A 5 25.19 63.93 34.21
CA LYS A 5 24.72 62.53 34.10
C LYS A 5 23.19 62.64 33.93
N ARG A 6 22.60 62.48 32.76
CA ARG A 6 22.32 61.18 32.13
C ARG A 6 21.92 61.43 30.67
N TYR A 7 22.88 61.25 29.79
CA TYR A 7 22.61 60.82 28.42
C TYR A 7 22.00 59.41 28.44
N PHE A 8 21.38 59.04 27.34
CA PHE A 8 21.10 57.65 26.94
C PHE A 8 19.93 56.96 27.65
N CYS A 9 18.73 57.20 27.12
CA CYS A 9 17.76 56.14 26.80
C CYS A 9 16.93 56.69 25.63
N PHE A 10 17.49 56.68 24.41
CA PHE A 10 17.05 55.74 23.37
C PHE A 10 15.53 55.82 23.19
N LEU A 11 15.00 56.67 22.30
CA LEU A 11 15.08 56.48 20.85
C LEU A 11 14.90 54.99 20.48
N GLY A 12 13.69 54.47 20.61
CA GLY A 12 13.46 53.04 20.33
C GLY A 12 12.07 52.50 20.64
N LEU A 13 11.01 53.31 20.53
CA LEU A 13 9.63 52.81 20.71
C LEU A 13 8.71 53.18 19.53
N ALA A 14 9.29 53.21 18.32
CA ALA A 14 8.59 53.49 17.06
C ALA A 14 8.94 52.48 15.94
N PHE A 15 9.48 51.29 16.28
CA PHE A 15 9.90 50.31 15.28
C PHE A 15 9.68 48.86 15.73
N CYS A 16 8.45 48.51 16.13
CA CYS A 16 8.02 47.12 16.34
C CYS A 16 6.67 46.82 15.69
N LEU A 17 6.34 47.48 14.57
CA LEU A 17 5.16 47.19 13.74
C LEU A 17 5.49 46.60 12.37
N PHE A 18 6.76 46.24 12.14
CA PHE A 18 7.20 45.41 11.02
C PHE A 18 8.14 44.39 11.68
N THR A 19 7.71 43.18 12.01
CA THR A 19 7.65 42.07 11.06
C THR A 19 6.73 40.98 11.62
N VAL A 20 5.43 41.07 11.32
CA VAL A 20 4.71 39.81 11.08
C VAL A 20 5.24 39.34 9.74
N SER A 21 6.33 38.56 9.78
CA SER A 21 6.71 37.77 8.63
C SER A 21 5.56 36.79 8.44
N CYS A 22 4.59 37.19 7.62
CA CYS A 22 3.69 36.26 6.97
C CYS A 22 4.60 35.36 6.15
N ASN A 23 5.12 34.29 6.77
CA ASN A 23 5.54 33.09 6.07
C ASN A 23 4.25 32.52 5.46
N ASN A 24 3.78 33.17 4.39
CA ASN A 24 2.91 32.55 3.41
C ASN A 24 3.80 31.55 2.68
N SER A 25 4.11 30.45 3.35
CA SER A 25 4.59 29.23 2.70
C SER A 25 3.39 28.67 1.93
N ASN A 26 3.05 29.37 0.84
CA ASN A 26 2.02 28.94 -0.07
C ASN A 26 2.62 27.78 -0.86
N ALA A 27 1.96 26.63 -0.80
CA ALA A 27 2.33 25.49 -1.62
C ALA A 27 2.17 25.88 -3.11
N ILE A 28 3.24 25.73 -3.90
CA ILE A 28 3.23 26.02 -5.34
C ILE A 28 2.99 24.68 -6.07
N PRO A 29 1.85 24.47 -6.74
CA PRO A 29 1.66 23.28 -7.54
C PRO A 29 2.60 23.31 -8.76
N ILE A 30 3.29 22.21 -9.01
CA ILE A 30 4.26 22.09 -10.13
C ILE A 30 3.88 20.99 -11.12
N ALA A 31 3.04 20.03 -10.70
CA ALA A 31 2.48 18.98 -11.53
C ALA A 31 1.28 18.34 -10.81
N ASP A 32 0.64 17.36 -11.44
CA ASP A 32 -0.44 16.58 -10.82
C ASP A 32 0.01 16.00 -9.48
N ASN A 33 -0.78 16.30 -8.44
CA ASN A 33 -0.54 15.89 -7.06
C ASN A 33 0.87 16.23 -6.53
N THR A 34 1.57 17.19 -7.12
CA THR A 34 2.95 17.54 -6.74
C THR A 34 3.06 19.04 -6.49
N PHE A 35 3.60 19.42 -5.34
CA PHE A 35 3.72 20.83 -4.94
C PHE A 35 5.05 21.10 -4.23
N VAL A 36 5.48 22.35 -4.28
CA VAL A 36 6.67 22.84 -3.55
C VAL A 36 6.22 23.61 -2.33
N LEU A 37 6.77 23.27 -1.16
CA LEU A 37 6.54 23.99 0.09
C LEU A 37 7.87 24.10 0.84
N ASN A 38 8.28 25.32 1.23
CA ASN A 38 9.53 25.56 1.93
C ASN A 38 10.74 24.88 1.27
N GLU A 39 10.90 25.10 -0.05
CA GLU A 39 12.03 24.60 -0.85
C GLU A 39 12.10 23.06 -0.96
N LYS A 40 11.07 22.35 -0.50
CA LYS A 40 10.92 20.90 -0.64
C LYS A 40 9.82 20.58 -1.63
N VAL A 41 10.08 19.61 -2.49
CA VAL A 41 9.11 19.04 -3.42
C VAL A 41 8.36 17.95 -2.69
N TYR A 42 7.04 18.03 -2.65
CA TYR A 42 6.17 17.02 -2.11
C TYR A 42 5.25 16.47 -3.19
N LYS A 43 4.89 15.20 -3.04
CA LYS A 43 3.84 14.56 -3.84
C LYS A 43 2.82 13.92 -2.93
N VAL A 44 1.55 14.17 -3.22
CA VAL A 44 0.43 13.47 -2.60
C VAL A 44 0.35 12.10 -3.24
N ILE A 45 0.72 11.08 -2.47
CA ILE A 45 0.58 9.68 -2.83
C ILE A 45 -0.28 9.08 -1.72
N ASP A 46 -1.37 8.43 -2.09
CA ASP A 46 -2.22 7.72 -1.12
C ASP A 46 -2.82 8.61 -0.01
N ASN A 47 -3.16 9.87 -0.32
CA ASN A 47 -3.60 10.91 0.63
C ASN A 47 -2.56 11.28 1.70
N GLU A 48 -1.32 10.83 1.54
CA GLU A 48 -0.18 11.21 2.36
C GLU A 48 0.74 12.16 1.58
N ILE A 49 1.25 13.18 2.27
CA ILE A 49 2.21 14.12 1.71
C ILE A 49 3.61 13.49 1.83
N THR A 50 4.19 13.09 0.70
CA THR A 50 5.52 12.49 0.63
C THR A 50 6.54 13.52 0.14
N GLU A 51 7.62 13.77 0.89
CA GLU A 51 8.75 14.59 0.43
C GLU A 51 9.56 13.82 -0.62
N LEU A 52 9.65 14.36 -1.84
CA LEU A 52 10.38 13.75 -2.94
C LEU A 52 11.82 14.26 -3.03
N ALA A 53 12.03 15.55 -2.77
CA ALA A 53 13.33 16.17 -2.91
C ALA A 53 13.39 17.49 -2.13
N ASN A 54 14.61 17.92 -1.82
CA ASN A 54 14.90 19.27 -1.38
C ASN A 54 15.60 20.00 -2.52
N LEU A 55 15.07 21.14 -2.96
CA LEU A 55 15.61 21.94 -4.07
C LEU A 55 17.00 22.49 -3.77
N ASN A 56 17.42 22.52 -2.50
CA ASN A 56 18.76 22.95 -2.08
C ASN A 56 19.79 21.80 -2.03
N ASN A 57 19.41 20.58 -2.41
CA ASN A 57 20.29 19.43 -2.35
C ASN A 57 20.54 18.90 -3.77
N ASP A 58 21.81 18.63 -4.12
CA ASP A 58 22.22 18.17 -5.45
C ASP A 58 21.80 16.73 -5.78
N SER A 59 21.01 16.10 -4.90
CA SER A 59 20.54 14.73 -5.03
C SER A 59 19.02 14.66 -4.91
N ILE A 60 18.38 14.11 -5.94
CA ILE A 60 16.96 13.77 -5.92
C ILE A 60 16.85 12.38 -5.29
N SER A 61 16.28 12.30 -4.09
CA SER A 61 15.89 11.03 -3.49
C SER A 61 14.85 10.36 -4.39
N LYS A 62 15.15 9.16 -4.89
CA LYS A 62 14.14 8.33 -5.56
C LYS A 62 12.97 8.16 -4.58
N SER A 63 11.74 8.33 -5.07
CA SER A 63 10.51 8.07 -4.32
C SER A 63 10.45 6.60 -3.92
N GLU A 64 11.11 6.26 -2.83
CA GLU A 64 10.92 4.99 -2.15
C GLU A 64 9.52 5.03 -1.55
N VAL A 65 8.67 4.07 -1.92
CA VAL A 65 7.46 3.76 -1.15
C VAL A 65 7.98 3.28 0.21
N LEU A 66 8.21 4.23 1.13
CA LEU A 66 9.14 4.05 2.26
C LEU A 66 8.62 3.10 3.33
N ASN A 67 7.33 2.78 3.38
CA ASN A 67 6.78 1.86 4.37
C ASN A 67 5.66 0.97 3.80
N PRO A 68 6.01 -0.12 3.11
CA PRO A 68 5.02 -1.07 2.63
C PRO A 68 4.29 -1.75 3.80
N ASN A 69 3.00 -1.50 3.93
CA ASN A 69 2.16 -2.06 4.99
C ASN A 69 1.55 -3.40 4.58
N LEU A 70 1.71 -4.42 5.44
CA LEU A 70 1.05 -5.70 5.26
C LEU A 70 -0.45 -5.54 5.59
N LYS A 71 -1.31 -5.80 4.61
CA LYS A 71 -2.76 -5.85 4.76
C LYS A 71 -3.21 -7.30 4.81
N SER A 72 -4.01 -7.64 5.82
CA SER A 72 -4.77 -8.89 5.83
C SER A 72 -6.18 -8.59 5.34
N TYR A 73 -6.66 -9.40 4.39
CA TYR A 73 -8.03 -9.33 3.90
C TYR A 73 -8.96 -10.32 4.64
N GLY A 74 -8.44 -11.01 5.66
CA GLY A 74 -9.21 -11.97 6.44
C GLY A 74 -9.39 -13.31 5.71
N GLU A 75 -10.44 -14.01 6.10
CA GLU A 75 -10.74 -15.38 5.66
C GLU A 75 -12.07 -15.41 4.90
N THR A 76 -12.10 -16.14 3.78
CA THR A 76 -13.31 -16.40 3.01
C THR A 76 -13.58 -17.89 2.91
N SER A 77 -14.86 -18.28 2.95
CA SER A 77 -15.24 -19.69 2.93
C SER A 77 -15.15 -20.27 1.52
N LEU A 78 -14.54 -21.46 1.41
CA LEU A 78 -14.54 -22.32 0.23
C LEU A 78 -15.45 -23.54 0.41
N GLY A 79 -16.50 -23.41 1.22
CA GLY A 79 -17.45 -24.49 1.50
C GLY A 79 -18.10 -25.11 0.26
N TYR A 80 -18.17 -24.35 -0.84
CA TYR A 80 -18.66 -24.83 -2.14
C TYR A 80 -17.68 -25.79 -2.85
N VAL A 81 -16.39 -25.76 -2.49
CA VAL A 81 -15.38 -26.73 -2.96
C VAL A 81 -15.38 -27.94 -2.04
N LYS A 82 -15.24 -27.70 -0.74
CA LYS A 82 -15.21 -28.73 0.31
C LYS A 82 -15.68 -28.14 1.62
N TYR A 83 -16.53 -28.87 2.34
CA TYR A 83 -17.04 -28.41 3.64
C TYR A 83 -15.88 -28.15 4.62
N GLY A 84 -15.89 -26.97 5.26
CA GLY A 84 -14.84 -26.53 6.17
C GLY A 84 -13.58 -25.99 5.49
N ALA A 85 -13.53 -25.93 4.16
CA ALA A 85 -12.43 -25.28 3.45
C ALA A 85 -12.54 -23.75 3.51
N SER A 86 -11.40 -23.08 3.52
CA SER A 86 -11.31 -21.62 3.51
C SER A 86 -10.05 -21.12 2.84
N ALA A 87 -10.04 -19.81 2.57
CA ALA A 87 -8.92 -19.11 2.01
C ALA A 87 -8.60 -17.85 2.83
N GLU A 88 -7.32 -17.60 3.09
CA GLU A 88 -6.82 -16.36 3.70
C GLU A 88 -5.92 -15.63 2.70
N LEU A 89 -6.07 -14.32 2.57
CA LEU A 89 -5.23 -13.49 1.71
C LEU A 89 -4.53 -12.39 2.51
N LYS A 90 -3.20 -12.34 2.37
CA LYS A 90 -2.35 -11.25 2.86
C LYS A 90 -1.65 -10.60 1.68
N ALA A 91 -1.56 -9.27 1.68
CA ALA A 91 -0.87 -8.56 0.60
C ALA A 91 -0.09 -7.34 1.09
N VAL A 92 0.90 -6.95 0.30
CA VAL A 92 1.73 -5.77 0.53
C VAL A 92 1.98 -5.09 -0.81
N TYR A 93 1.66 -3.80 -0.89
CA TYR A 93 1.86 -3.01 -2.10
C TYR A 93 3.24 -2.32 -2.07
N ARG A 94 4.01 -2.45 -3.15
CA ARG A 94 5.36 -1.91 -3.29
C ARG A 94 5.57 -1.41 -4.72
N GLY A 95 5.75 -0.10 -4.90
CA GLY A 95 5.92 0.50 -6.22
C GLY A 95 4.64 0.42 -7.04
N ASP A 96 4.64 -0.43 -8.07
CA ASP A 96 3.52 -0.73 -8.98
C ASP A 96 3.06 -2.19 -8.89
N GLN A 97 3.48 -2.90 -7.83
CA GLN A 97 3.20 -4.32 -7.65
C GLN A 97 2.52 -4.60 -6.31
N LEU A 98 1.44 -5.36 -6.38
CA LEU A 98 0.81 -6.00 -5.24
C LEU A 98 1.45 -7.38 -5.05
N PHE A 99 2.25 -7.55 -4.00
CA PHE A 99 2.77 -8.86 -3.58
C PHE A 99 1.76 -9.49 -2.63
N PHE A 100 1.45 -10.77 -2.79
CA PHE A 100 0.43 -11.42 -1.97
C PHE A 100 0.77 -12.87 -1.64
N LYS A 101 0.21 -13.34 -0.53
CA LYS A 101 0.21 -14.73 -0.10
C LYS A 101 -1.24 -15.17 0.07
N LEU A 102 -1.66 -16.14 -0.71
CA LEU A 102 -2.91 -16.87 -0.56
C LEU A 102 -2.61 -18.15 0.23
N ARG A 103 -3.42 -18.44 1.24
CA ARG A 103 -3.40 -19.70 1.99
C ARG A 103 -4.76 -20.37 1.82
N LEU A 104 -4.77 -21.67 1.52
CA LEU A 104 -5.96 -22.50 1.40
C LEU A 104 -5.94 -23.60 2.47
N ASP A 105 -6.93 -23.60 3.34
CA ASP A 105 -7.10 -24.58 4.41
C ASP A 105 -8.27 -25.53 4.07
N GLY A 106 -8.21 -26.77 4.58
CA GLY A 106 -9.28 -27.76 4.44
C GLY A 106 -9.36 -28.47 3.07
N ILE A 107 -8.45 -28.17 2.13
CA ILE A 107 -8.35 -28.80 0.80
C ILE A 107 -7.02 -29.57 0.67
N ASN A 108 -6.73 -30.43 1.65
CA ASN A 108 -5.44 -31.11 1.77
C ASN A 108 -5.22 -32.15 0.64
N ASP A 109 -6.32 -32.55 0.00
CA ASP A 109 -6.39 -33.43 -1.17
C ASP A 109 -6.33 -32.67 -2.51
N LEU A 110 -5.92 -31.39 -2.51
CA LEU A 110 -5.89 -30.55 -3.72
C LEU A 110 -5.19 -31.21 -4.92
N ARG A 111 -4.09 -31.92 -4.65
CA ARG A 111 -3.27 -32.56 -5.69
C ARG A 111 -3.91 -33.81 -6.28
N SER A 112 -4.58 -34.62 -5.46
CA SER A 112 -5.16 -35.91 -5.85
C SER A 112 -6.59 -35.80 -6.37
N SER A 113 -7.41 -34.92 -5.79
CA SER A 113 -8.85 -34.86 -6.03
C SER A 113 -9.26 -33.89 -7.15
N TYR A 114 -8.41 -32.91 -7.50
CA TYR A 114 -8.82 -31.79 -8.35
C TYR A 114 -7.97 -31.72 -9.61
N SER A 115 -8.13 -32.63 -10.57
CA SER A 115 -7.38 -32.61 -11.83
C SER A 115 -7.87 -31.49 -12.76
N GLY A 116 -6.94 -30.79 -13.44
CA GLY A 116 -7.27 -29.80 -14.47
C GLY A 116 -8.11 -28.61 -13.98
N GLY A 117 -7.53 -27.72 -13.17
CA GLY A 117 -8.22 -26.54 -12.67
C GLY A 117 -7.31 -25.65 -11.82
N GLY A 118 -7.88 -24.59 -11.26
CA GLY A 118 -7.19 -23.64 -10.39
C GLY A 118 -8.15 -22.76 -9.62
N PHE A 119 -7.61 -21.76 -8.96
CA PHE A 119 -8.35 -20.75 -8.22
C PHE A 119 -8.12 -19.39 -8.84
N SER A 120 -9.06 -18.47 -8.68
CA SER A 120 -8.86 -17.06 -8.98
C SER A 120 -9.14 -16.25 -7.73
N ILE A 121 -8.22 -15.35 -7.41
CA ILE A 121 -8.41 -14.32 -6.40
C ILE A 121 -9.13 -13.16 -7.07
N ASN A 122 -10.32 -12.83 -6.61
CA ASN A 122 -11.11 -11.71 -7.11
C ASN A 122 -11.07 -10.60 -6.07
N LEU A 123 -10.47 -9.46 -6.45
CA LEU A 123 -10.34 -8.28 -5.58
C LEU A 123 -11.49 -7.34 -5.88
N THR A 124 -12.23 -6.92 -4.84
CA THR A 124 -13.46 -6.13 -4.99
C THR A 124 -13.40 -4.81 -4.23
N ASP A 125 -14.17 -3.82 -4.67
CA ASP A 125 -14.39 -2.57 -3.95
C ASP A 125 -15.49 -2.67 -2.88
N GLU A 126 -15.82 -1.57 -2.22
CA GLU A 126 -16.85 -1.53 -1.19
C GLU A 126 -18.29 -1.77 -1.70
N TYR A 127 -18.49 -1.85 -3.01
CA TYR A 127 -19.77 -2.11 -3.66
C TYR A 127 -19.80 -3.47 -4.38
N ASP A 128 -18.84 -4.35 -4.07
CA ASP A 128 -18.66 -5.68 -4.68
C ASP A 128 -18.33 -5.65 -6.18
N PHE A 129 -17.89 -4.51 -6.74
CA PHE A 129 -17.38 -4.49 -8.11
C PHE A 129 -16.00 -5.14 -8.18
N GLN A 130 -15.83 -6.05 -9.14
CA GLN A 130 -14.58 -6.75 -9.38
C GLN A 130 -13.55 -5.82 -10.03
N LEU A 131 -12.55 -5.41 -9.25
CA LEU A 131 -11.46 -4.54 -9.68
C LEU A 131 -10.37 -5.31 -10.42
N HIS A 132 -10.08 -6.53 -9.96
CA HIS A 132 -9.00 -7.33 -10.52
C HIS A 132 -9.20 -8.83 -10.27
N THR A 133 -8.67 -9.66 -11.17
CA THR A 133 -8.71 -11.12 -11.09
C THR A 133 -7.33 -11.69 -11.26
N ILE A 134 -6.86 -12.47 -10.30
CA ILE A 134 -5.53 -13.08 -10.34
C ILE A 134 -5.70 -14.59 -10.41
N PRO A 135 -5.38 -15.22 -11.54
CA PRO A 135 -5.42 -16.68 -11.64
C PRO A 135 -4.29 -17.30 -10.83
N VAL A 136 -4.59 -18.41 -10.16
CA VAL A 136 -3.70 -19.22 -9.35
C VAL A 136 -3.79 -20.65 -9.86
N ASP A 137 -2.74 -21.11 -10.54
CA ASP A 137 -2.65 -22.51 -10.94
C ASP A 137 -2.40 -23.35 -9.67
N LYS A 138 -3.25 -24.36 -9.45
CA LYS A 138 -3.09 -25.32 -8.35
C LYS A 138 -1.68 -25.95 -8.34
N ASN A 139 -1.05 -26.05 -9.52
CA ASN A 139 0.26 -26.67 -9.67
C ASN A 139 1.38 -25.80 -9.12
N GLU A 140 1.19 -24.49 -9.07
CA GLU A 140 2.13 -23.51 -8.52
C GLU A 140 1.96 -23.37 -6.99
N MET A 141 0.92 -23.96 -6.41
CA MET A 141 0.69 -23.93 -4.97
C MET A 141 1.64 -24.88 -4.23
N ILE A 142 2.22 -24.40 -3.14
CA ILE A 142 3.15 -25.13 -2.28
C ILE A 142 2.34 -25.82 -1.17
N ALA A 143 2.48 -27.13 -1.04
CA ALA A 143 1.90 -27.87 0.07
C ALA A 143 2.75 -27.63 1.33
N VAL A 144 2.12 -27.21 2.42
CA VAL A 144 2.75 -27.20 3.74
C VAL A 144 2.37 -28.48 4.45
N VAL A 145 3.37 -29.25 4.88
CA VAL A 145 3.18 -30.58 5.46
C VAL A 145 3.45 -30.59 6.95
N ASP A 146 2.83 -31.51 7.67
CA ASP A 146 3.13 -31.78 9.08
C ASP A 146 4.40 -32.66 9.24
N GLU A 147 4.66 -33.08 10.49
CA GLU A 147 5.78 -33.96 10.83
C GLU A 147 5.70 -35.35 10.17
N ASN A 148 4.52 -35.79 9.75
CA ASN A 148 4.29 -37.06 9.07
C ASN A 148 4.43 -36.95 7.54
N GLY A 149 4.58 -35.73 7.02
CA GLY A 149 4.61 -35.45 5.59
C GLY A 149 3.22 -35.29 4.96
N ASP A 150 2.17 -35.23 5.77
CA ASP A 150 0.80 -35.06 5.29
C ASP A 150 0.50 -33.57 5.04
N PRO A 151 -0.09 -33.19 3.89
CA PRO A 151 -0.48 -31.81 3.63
C PRO A 151 -1.47 -31.29 4.67
N THR A 152 -1.13 -30.15 5.27
CA THR A 152 -1.98 -29.43 6.24
C THR A 152 -2.74 -28.28 5.59
N TYR A 153 -2.08 -27.54 4.69
CA TYR A 153 -2.67 -26.46 3.89
C TYR A 153 -1.82 -26.19 2.65
N PHE A 154 -2.32 -25.36 1.73
CA PHE A 154 -1.59 -24.95 0.53
C PHE A 154 -1.35 -23.44 0.55
N GLU A 155 -0.17 -23.01 0.09
CA GLU A 155 0.14 -21.59 -0.10
C GLU A 155 0.45 -21.26 -1.56
N TYR A 156 0.10 -20.05 -1.97
CA TYR A 156 0.56 -19.45 -3.21
C TYR A 156 1.11 -18.06 -2.92
N ASN A 157 2.36 -17.82 -3.34
CA ASN A 157 3.01 -16.51 -3.26
C ASN A 157 3.07 -15.92 -4.65
N GLY A 158 2.39 -14.79 -4.85
CA GLY A 158 2.26 -14.17 -6.16
C GLY A 158 2.52 -12.67 -6.14
N LYS A 159 2.52 -12.10 -7.34
CA LYS A 159 2.56 -10.65 -7.55
C LYS A 159 1.68 -10.27 -8.73
N ALA A 160 0.98 -9.14 -8.63
CA ALA A 160 0.17 -8.59 -9.69
C ALA A 160 0.54 -7.12 -9.92
N GLN A 161 0.64 -6.71 -11.18
CA GLN A 161 0.84 -5.30 -11.52
C GLN A 161 -0.50 -4.57 -11.32
N MET A 162 -0.46 -3.45 -10.59
CA MET A 162 -1.65 -2.73 -10.20
C MET A 162 -1.32 -1.27 -9.94
N SER A 163 -2.20 -0.35 -10.32
CA SER A 163 -2.02 1.05 -10.01
C SER A 163 -2.36 1.33 -8.53
N SER A 164 -1.85 2.43 -8.00
CA SER A 164 -2.11 2.81 -6.60
C SER A 164 -3.60 3.08 -6.35
N GLU A 165 -4.32 3.59 -7.36
CA GLU A 165 -5.74 3.89 -7.31
C GLU A 165 -6.56 2.60 -7.20
N VAL A 166 -6.23 1.58 -8.02
CA VAL A 166 -6.90 0.28 -7.94
C VAL A 166 -6.62 -0.38 -6.60
N TYR A 167 -5.37 -0.36 -6.12
CA TYR A 167 -5.01 -0.95 -4.83
C TYR A 167 -5.80 -0.35 -3.65
N LYS A 168 -5.96 0.97 -3.62
CA LYS A 168 -6.73 1.66 -2.56
C LYS A 168 -8.20 1.30 -2.58
N ALA A 169 -8.75 1.11 -3.78
CA ALA A 169 -10.16 0.75 -3.94
C ALA A 169 -10.43 -0.68 -3.46
N ILE A 170 -9.43 -1.54 -3.31
CA ILE A 170 -9.66 -2.91 -2.82
C ILE A 170 -10.14 -2.87 -1.36
N LYS A 171 -11.41 -3.27 -1.19
CA LYS A 171 -12.02 -3.43 0.12
C LYS A 171 -11.93 -4.87 0.61
N ASP A 172 -12.25 -5.83 -0.26
CA ASP A 172 -12.38 -7.24 0.09
C ASP A 172 -11.79 -8.15 -1.00
N PHE A 173 -11.80 -9.45 -0.74
CA PHE A 173 -11.47 -10.47 -1.71
C PHE A 173 -12.46 -11.64 -1.65
N SER A 174 -12.62 -12.30 -2.78
CA SER A 174 -13.22 -13.63 -2.85
C SER A 174 -12.32 -14.56 -3.63
N VAL A 175 -12.56 -15.86 -3.48
CA VAL A 175 -11.89 -16.89 -4.26
C VAL A 175 -12.95 -17.66 -5.03
N SER A 176 -12.69 -17.83 -6.33
CA SER A 176 -13.49 -18.70 -7.20
C SER A 176 -12.63 -19.84 -7.71
N SER A 177 -13.23 -20.99 -8.03
CA SER A 177 -12.52 -22.11 -8.66
C SER A 177 -12.90 -22.24 -10.13
N TYR A 178 -11.97 -22.67 -10.97
CA TYR A 178 -12.24 -22.97 -12.37
C TYR A 178 -11.64 -24.31 -12.79
N LEU A 179 -12.24 -24.91 -13.82
CA LEU A 179 -11.67 -26.06 -14.52
C LEU A 179 -10.88 -25.56 -15.73
N ARG A 180 -9.71 -26.16 -16.01
CA ARG A 180 -8.98 -25.89 -17.25
C ARG A 180 -9.81 -26.49 -18.39
N LYS A 181 -10.30 -25.65 -19.30
CA LYS A 181 -10.93 -26.14 -20.54
C LYS A 181 -9.93 -27.04 -21.25
N GLY A 182 -10.23 -28.34 -21.32
CA GLY A 182 -9.48 -29.27 -22.15
C GLY A 182 -9.59 -28.81 -23.60
N TYR A 183 -8.45 -28.62 -24.26
CA TYR A 183 -8.37 -28.54 -25.71
C TYR A 183 -8.22 -29.96 -26.25
#